data_AF-A0A954XD79-F1
#
_entry.id   AF-A0A954XD79-F1
#
_cell.length_a   1.000
_cell.length_b   1.000
_cell.length_c   1.000
_cell.angle_alpha   90.00
_cell.angle_beta   90.00
_cell.angle_gamma   90.00
#
_symmetry.space_group_name_H-M   'P 1'
#
loop_
_entity.id
_entity.type
_entity.pdbx_description
1 polymer ?
#
loop_
_entity_poly.entity_id
_entity_poly.type
_entity_poly.pdbx_seq_one_letter_code
_entity_poly.pdbx_strand_id
1 'polypeptide(L)'
;TPPFFEHQLMAGNRIGFLYQKLREPRSYDYEKTENKRYNERLRMPQFPFDDAEREAVMTFVLGLVAEPPSPKYVYSPSEREEALIKGRVVLEKYNCGGCHVLDAERWDIAYSPDYFGQQRKEAGYPFVSPQFSIEQLTAALETDRQGNLHSTLRGLPAIDDDGLPIVNDEEGDPVTASGEDATFNPASVEYGFTLLEPTVLDGSPYEVTAQPLSVPAATIVNRYETNGGFLAKYLLPHVVAREKLANPNAKGSQAWGWLPPPLIGEGNKVQAEWLYEFLLDPHLIRPAVVLRMPKFNLSTDEATALVNYFAAKDNANYPYEYIDRRRADRLAAAEAAYRERTGSEAAAEDSQGRRFEDAMKIVVNKNFCVNCHIVDDFVPNTSDRAKAPNLAIIHHRMRADYLRQWIAQPPSILPYTSMQVNIPYKPTEEHLGGISQDLYHGTSIEQLDGLVDLLMNFDHYAKQQANVSALVAAAKAADAETSGAEPTAEAAGASDPANQPPATDTETATEPKPDAESNEAADSAAKSPENGGDTDSESKPDETNKDSAAPETTTPAGEGSTENGS
;
A
#
# COMPACT_ATOMS: atom_id res chain seq x y z
N THR A 1 16.07 11.02 41.21
CA THR A 1 16.01 12.20 40.34
C THR A 1 17.38 12.80 40.20
N PRO A 2 17.87 13.15 39.00
CA PRO A 2 19.11 13.89 38.86
C PRO A 2 19.01 15.25 39.58
N PRO A 3 19.94 15.62 40.48
CA PRO A 3 19.89 16.88 41.25
C PRO A 3 19.71 18.15 40.40
N PHE A 4 20.16 18.11 39.14
CA PHE A 4 19.97 19.18 38.18
C PHE A 4 18.49 19.54 37.95
N PHE A 5 17.63 18.55 37.67
CA PHE A 5 16.24 18.83 37.29
C PHE A 5 15.39 19.33 38.46
N GLU A 6 15.65 18.85 39.67
CA GLU A 6 15.00 19.37 40.88
C GLU A 6 15.39 20.83 41.13
N HIS A 7 16.67 21.16 40.97
CA HIS A 7 17.12 22.54 41.04
C HIS A 7 16.44 23.43 39.97
N GLN A 8 16.35 22.96 38.72
CA GLN A 8 15.65 23.68 37.65
C GLN A 8 14.16 23.86 37.95
N LEU A 9 13.50 22.88 38.58
CA LEU A 9 12.09 22.96 38.95
C LEU A 9 11.88 24.00 40.05
N MET A 10 12.71 23.98 41.09
CA MET A 10 12.65 24.96 42.18
C MET A 10 12.98 26.38 41.70
N ALA A 11 13.83 26.52 40.68
CA ALA A 11 14.11 27.79 40.03
C ALA A 11 12.98 28.29 39.11
N GLY A 12 11.91 27.50 38.90
CA GLY A 12 10.79 27.87 38.04
C GLY A 12 11.10 27.83 36.54
N ASN A 13 12.16 27.12 36.14
CA ASN A 13 12.61 27.07 34.75
C ASN A 13 11.79 26.08 33.92
N ARG A 14 11.67 26.35 32.61
CA ARG A 14 10.97 25.49 31.64
C ARG A 14 11.50 24.04 31.66
N ILE A 15 12.81 23.87 31.86
CA ILE A 15 13.47 22.56 31.98
C ILE A 15 12.89 21.76 33.14
N GLY A 16 12.85 22.36 34.34
CA GLY A 16 12.31 21.71 35.52
C GLY A 16 10.80 21.44 35.41
N PHE A 17 10.05 22.39 34.84
CA PHE A 17 8.63 22.20 34.55
C PHE A 17 8.38 20.98 33.68
N LEU A 18 9.10 20.86 32.55
CA LEU A 18 8.96 19.74 31.60
C LEU A 18 9.34 18.41 32.25
N TYR A 19 10.43 18.38 33.00
CA TYR A 19 10.85 17.17 33.73
C TYR A 19 9.76 16.67 34.68
N GLN A 20 9.21 17.56 35.51
CA GLN A 20 8.14 17.22 36.44
C GLN A 20 6.85 16.82 35.71
N LYS A 21 6.52 17.48 34.58
CA LYS A 21 5.35 17.12 33.76
C LYS A 21 5.45 15.73 33.16
N LEU A 22 6.63 15.31 32.71
CA LEU A 22 6.83 13.98 32.13
C LEU A 22 6.92 12.89 33.20
N ARG A 23 7.46 13.19 34.38
CA ARG A 23 7.56 12.23 35.51
C ARG A 23 6.21 12.02 36.20
N GLU A 24 5.53 13.11 36.54
CA GLU A 24 4.30 13.12 37.34
C GLU A 24 3.35 14.20 36.82
N PRO A 25 2.67 13.99 35.68
CA PRO A 25 1.85 15.02 35.02
C PRO A 25 0.75 15.58 35.93
N ARG A 26 0.18 14.73 36.79
CA ARG A 26 -0.90 15.08 37.75
C ARG A 26 -0.42 15.79 39.01
N SER A 27 0.89 15.89 39.27
CA SER A 27 1.42 16.61 40.44
C SER A 27 0.94 18.06 40.51
N TYR A 28 0.69 18.69 39.35
CA TYR A 28 0.18 20.06 39.26
C TYR A 28 -1.33 20.22 39.56
N ASP A 29 -2.06 19.11 39.68
CA ASP A 29 -3.43 19.11 40.19
C ASP A 29 -3.49 18.89 41.72
N TYR A 30 -2.35 18.58 42.36
CA TYR A 30 -2.26 18.44 43.81
C TYR A 30 -2.71 19.73 44.51
N GLU A 31 -3.62 19.60 45.50
CA GLU A 31 -4.27 20.72 46.22
C GLU A 31 -5.01 21.75 45.33
N LYS A 32 -5.20 21.45 44.04
CA LYS A 32 -6.01 22.25 43.10
C LYS A 32 -7.30 21.54 42.69
N THR A 33 -7.49 20.28 43.07
CA THR A 33 -8.67 19.47 42.77
C THR A 33 -9.95 19.93 43.46
N GLU A 34 -9.86 20.63 44.59
CA GLU A 34 -11.03 21.21 45.29
C GLU A 34 -11.74 22.27 44.43
N ASN A 35 -11.00 22.94 43.54
CA ASN A 35 -11.50 24.03 42.68
C ASN A 35 -11.58 23.65 41.19
N LYS A 36 -11.37 22.37 40.81
CA LYS A 36 -11.40 21.88 39.42
C LYS A 36 -12.43 20.76 39.24
N ARG A 37 -13.35 20.93 38.28
CA ARG A 37 -14.28 19.87 37.84
C ARG A 37 -13.50 18.75 37.14
N TYR A 38 -14.09 17.56 37.03
CA TYR A 38 -13.46 16.38 36.43
C TYR A 38 -12.87 16.66 35.02
N ASN A 39 -13.61 17.39 34.18
CA ASN A 39 -13.20 17.73 32.81
C ASN A 39 -12.09 18.80 32.70
N GLU A 40 -11.76 19.47 33.81
CA GLU A 40 -10.77 20.55 33.93
C GLU A 40 -9.42 20.06 34.51
N ARG A 41 -9.35 18.79 34.91
CA ARG A 41 -8.12 18.15 35.37
C ARG A 41 -7.19 17.91 34.18
N LEU A 42 -5.89 17.85 34.45
CA LEU A 42 -4.88 17.58 33.44
C LEU A 42 -5.12 16.20 32.83
N ARG A 43 -5.23 16.17 31.49
CA ARG A 43 -5.53 14.96 30.71
C ARG A 43 -4.30 14.18 30.29
N MET A 44 -3.12 14.75 30.47
CA MET A 44 -1.86 14.11 30.13
C MET A 44 -1.72 12.78 30.91
N PRO A 45 -1.64 11.63 30.22
CA PRO A 45 -1.39 10.34 30.86
C PRO A 45 -0.01 10.31 31.51
N GLN A 46 0.18 9.45 32.50
CA GLN A 46 1.51 9.14 33.00
C GLN A 46 2.16 8.12 32.06
N PHE A 47 3.12 8.58 31.27
CA PHE A 47 3.89 7.72 30.38
C PHE A 47 4.97 7.00 31.18
N PRO A 48 5.24 5.70 30.91
CA PRO A 48 6.24 4.91 31.63
C PRO A 48 7.68 5.22 31.15
N PHE A 49 8.02 6.49 30.94
CA PHE A 49 9.33 6.88 30.43
C PHE A 49 10.43 6.67 31.46
N ASP A 50 11.59 6.19 31.03
CA ASP A 50 12.82 6.24 31.81
C ASP A 50 13.44 7.66 31.81
N ASP A 51 14.55 7.86 32.51
CA ASP A 51 15.19 9.19 32.59
C ASP A 51 15.74 9.67 31.24
N ALA A 52 16.24 8.77 30.39
CA ALA A 52 16.81 9.12 29.08
C ALA A 52 15.72 9.48 28.07
N GLU A 53 14.61 8.74 28.05
CA GLU A 53 13.43 9.03 27.23
C GLU A 53 12.81 10.38 27.61
N ARG A 54 12.71 10.68 28.92
CA ARG A 54 12.23 11.99 29.38
C ARG A 54 13.15 13.11 28.89
N GLU A 55 14.45 12.94 29.01
CA GLU A 55 15.42 13.93 28.53
C GLU A 55 15.35 14.12 27.01
N ALA A 56 15.13 13.06 26.23
CA ALA A 56 14.95 13.16 24.78
C ALA A 56 13.71 13.98 24.41
N VAL A 57 12.56 13.72 25.06
CA VAL A 57 11.32 14.49 24.84
C VAL A 57 11.50 15.94 25.28
N MET A 58 12.15 16.17 26.42
CA MET A 58 12.45 17.53 26.89
C MET A 58 13.34 18.27 25.89
N THR A 59 14.37 17.62 25.37
CA THR A 59 15.28 18.18 24.38
C THR A 59 14.52 18.58 23.12
N PHE A 60 13.64 17.71 22.62
CA PHE A 60 12.77 18.03 21.50
C PHE A 60 11.90 19.27 21.79
N VAL A 61 11.17 19.30 22.91
CA VAL A 61 10.25 20.39 23.26
C VAL A 61 10.99 21.72 23.50
N LEU A 62 12.18 21.67 24.10
CA LEU A 62 13.04 22.84 24.31
C LEU A 62 13.68 23.31 22.99
N GLY A 63 13.90 22.40 22.05
CA GLY A 63 14.38 22.70 20.70
C GLY A 63 13.32 23.29 19.77
N LEU A 64 12.04 23.33 20.16
CA LEU A 64 10.98 24.07 19.47
C LEU A 64 11.12 25.59 19.74
N VAL A 65 12.21 26.17 19.25
CA VAL A 65 12.54 27.60 19.30
C VAL A 65 12.38 28.24 17.93
N ALA A 66 12.17 29.57 17.90
CA ALA A 66 12.02 30.32 16.65
C ALA A 66 13.32 30.34 15.82
N GLU A 67 14.48 30.30 16.48
CA GLU A 67 15.79 30.17 15.83
C GLU A 67 16.15 28.69 15.72
N PRO A 68 16.31 28.14 14.49
CA PRO A 68 16.62 26.74 14.32
C PRO A 68 17.98 26.38 14.96
N PRO A 69 18.14 25.18 15.52
CA PRO A 69 19.40 24.74 16.08
C PRO A 69 20.50 24.75 15.00
N SER A 70 21.76 24.86 15.43
CA SER A 70 22.91 24.82 14.52
C SER A 70 22.80 23.63 13.54
N PRO A 71 23.14 23.80 12.24
CA PRO A 71 22.95 22.76 11.22
C PRO A 71 23.53 21.39 11.59
N LYS A 72 24.61 21.33 12.38
CA LYS A 72 25.21 20.08 12.86
C LYS A 72 24.30 19.25 13.80
N TYR A 73 23.28 19.88 14.39
CA TYR A 73 22.29 19.22 15.26
C TYR A 73 20.94 19.02 14.53
N VAL A 74 20.83 19.49 13.29
CA VAL A 74 19.65 19.25 12.46
C VAL A 74 19.80 17.86 11.83
N TYR A 75 18.95 16.94 12.25
CA TYR A 75 18.88 15.61 11.64
C TYR A 75 18.57 15.77 10.14
N SER A 76 19.46 15.25 9.30
CA SER A 76 19.36 15.29 7.84
C SER A 76 19.09 13.86 7.35
N PRO A 77 17.82 13.44 7.29
CA PRO A 77 17.47 12.10 6.84
C PRO A 77 17.86 11.87 5.39
N SER A 78 18.12 10.61 5.03
CA SER A 78 18.06 10.19 3.62
C SER A 78 16.65 10.38 3.07
N GLU A 79 16.49 10.41 1.74
CA GLU A 79 15.18 10.58 1.08
C GLU A 79 14.15 9.55 1.58
N ARG A 80 14.59 8.30 1.78
CA ARG A 80 13.75 7.23 2.31
C ARG A 80 13.31 7.50 3.75
N GLU A 81 14.23 7.88 4.63
CA GLU A 81 13.91 8.21 6.02
C GLU A 81 12.98 9.42 6.11
N GLU A 82 13.20 10.43 5.26
CA GLU A 82 12.36 11.62 5.21
C GLU A 82 10.93 11.28 4.81
N ALA A 83 10.75 10.42 3.79
CA ALA A 83 9.44 9.92 3.39
C ALA A 83 8.73 9.16 4.54
N LEU A 84 9.47 8.31 5.25
CA LEU A 84 8.96 7.57 6.41
C LEU A 84 8.52 8.50 7.55
N ILE A 85 9.28 9.56 7.82
CA ILE A 85 8.96 10.53 8.87
C ILE A 85 7.74 11.37 8.47
N LYS A 86 7.76 11.95 7.26
CA LYS A 86 6.68 12.82 6.79
C LYS A 86 5.34 12.09 6.71
N GLY A 87 5.31 10.89 6.12
CA GLY A 87 4.03 10.16 6.05
C GLY A 87 3.56 9.64 7.39
N ARG A 88 4.44 9.33 8.35
CA ARG A 88 4.03 9.00 9.73
C ARG A 88 3.25 10.15 10.38
N VAL A 89 3.72 11.39 10.21
CA VAL A 89 3.00 12.58 10.70
C VAL A 89 1.59 12.65 10.12
N VAL A 90 1.42 12.37 8.82
CA VAL A 90 0.10 12.38 8.17
C VAL A 90 -0.78 11.22 8.65
N LEU A 91 -0.23 10.01 8.78
CA LEU A 91 -0.94 8.85 9.33
C LEU A 91 -1.49 9.12 10.73
N GLU A 92 -0.69 9.75 11.59
CA GLU A 92 -1.09 10.12 12.95
C GLU A 92 -2.12 11.26 12.95
N LYS A 93 -1.90 12.30 12.13
CA LYS A 93 -2.82 13.45 12.00
C LYS A 93 -4.24 13.02 11.66
N TYR A 94 -4.39 12.09 10.73
CA TYR A 94 -5.70 11.58 10.28
C TYR A 94 -6.13 10.29 10.97
N ASN A 95 -5.34 9.82 11.96
CA ASN A 95 -5.58 8.60 12.72
C ASN A 95 -5.89 7.39 11.82
N CYS A 96 -5.11 7.21 10.76
CA CYS A 96 -5.29 6.10 9.81
C CYS A 96 -5.21 4.74 10.52
N GLY A 97 -4.34 4.63 11.54
CA GLY A 97 -4.21 3.45 12.40
C GLY A 97 -5.47 3.14 13.24
N GLY A 98 -6.36 4.11 13.47
CA GLY A 98 -7.64 3.85 14.13
C GLY A 98 -8.52 2.88 13.33
N CYS A 99 -8.42 2.91 12.00
CA CYS A 99 -9.16 2.02 11.11
C CYS A 99 -8.30 0.87 10.57
N HIS A 100 -7.09 1.16 10.12
CA HIS A 100 -6.24 0.23 9.38
C HIS A 100 -5.16 -0.39 10.26
N VAL A 101 -4.86 -1.67 10.05
CA VAL A 101 -3.64 -2.29 10.59
C VAL A 101 -2.45 -1.76 9.77
N LEU A 102 -1.55 -1.02 10.43
CA LEU A 102 -0.34 -0.46 9.82
C LEU A 102 0.86 -1.40 9.96
N ASP A 103 0.95 -2.12 11.07
CA ASP A 103 1.98 -3.13 11.33
C ASP A 103 1.35 -4.38 11.98
N ALA A 104 1.79 -5.56 11.54
CA ALA A 104 1.36 -6.85 12.05
C ALA A 104 1.78 -7.05 13.52
N GLU A 105 1.15 -8.00 14.22
CA GLU A 105 1.71 -8.50 15.48
C GLU A 105 3.04 -9.18 15.21
N ARG A 106 3.95 -9.08 16.19
CA ARG A 106 5.21 -9.79 16.19
C ARG A 106 5.30 -10.65 17.44
N TRP A 107 5.53 -11.94 17.28
CA TRP A 107 5.74 -12.86 18.41
C TRP A 107 7.15 -13.43 18.29
N ASP A 108 7.96 -13.25 19.33
CA ASP A 108 9.25 -13.94 19.45
C ASP A 108 9.01 -15.22 20.23
N ILE A 109 9.37 -16.36 19.66
CA ILE A 109 9.12 -17.68 20.22
C ILE A 109 10.43 -18.44 20.46
N ALA A 110 10.46 -19.22 21.54
CA ALA A 110 11.50 -20.19 21.87
C ALA A 110 10.86 -21.57 22.02
N TYR A 111 11.28 -22.52 21.21
CA TYR A 111 10.64 -23.84 21.10
C TYR A 111 11.66 -24.96 20.94
N SER A 112 11.29 -26.18 21.31
CA SER A 112 12.15 -27.35 21.12
C SER A 112 12.34 -27.67 19.63
N PRO A 113 13.52 -28.12 19.20
CA PRO A 113 13.73 -28.59 17.84
C PRO A 113 12.67 -29.62 17.41
N ASP A 114 12.29 -29.57 16.14
CA ASP A 114 11.31 -30.45 15.48
C ASP A 114 9.85 -30.25 15.95
N TYR A 115 9.55 -29.23 16.77
CA TYR A 115 8.18 -28.98 17.24
C TYR A 115 7.21 -28.66 16.09
N PHE A 116 7.57 -27.70 15.23
CA PHE A 116 6.73 -27.36 14.08
C PHE A 116 6.98 -28.36 12.92
N GLY A 117 8.18 -28.93 12.87
CA GLY A 117 8.59 -29.92 11.89
C GLY A 117 8.71 -29.33 10.48
N GLN A 118 9.07 -30.20 9.53
CA GLN A 118 9.14 -29.80 8.12
C GLN A 118 7.74 -29.63 7.52
N GLN A 119 7.45 -28.44 7.00
CA GLN A 119 6.24 -28.23 6.22
C GLN A 119 6.30 -29.03 4.92
N ARG A 120 5.15 -29.58 4.53
CA ARG A 120 4.98 -30.04 3.15
C ARG A 120 4.99 -28.80 2.26
N LYS A 121 6.06 -28.63 1.49
CA LYS A 121 6.10 -27.64 0.43
C LYS A 121 5.06 -28.02 -0.63
N GLU A 122 3.94 -27.30 -0.67
CA GLU A 122 3.03 -27.40 -1.80
C GLU A 122 3.74 -26.90 -3.06
N ALA A 123 3.49 -27.55 -4.19
CA ALA A 123 4.08 -27.13 -5.45
C ALA A 123 3.42 -25.81 -5.91
N GLY A 124 3.95 -24.68 -5.44
CA GLY A 124 3.55 -23.34 -5.87
C GLY A 124 4.42 -22.82 -7.02
N TYR A 125 4.03 -21.68 -7.58
CA TYR A 125 4.85 -21.00 -8.58
C TYR A 125 6.22 -20.64 -8.00
N PRO A 126 7.34 -20.87 -8.72
CA PRO A 126 8.70 -20.69 -8.18
C PRO A 126 9.01 -19.27 -7.67
N PHE A 127 8.36 -18.25 -8.24
CA PHE A 127 8.55 -16.84 -7.88
C PHE A 127 7.68 -16.39 -6.68
N VAL A 128 6.78 -17.23 -6.19
CA VAL A 128 5.98 -16.95 -4.99
C VAL A 128 6.67 -17.49 -3.74
N SER A 129 7.42 -18.59 -3.87
CA SER A 129 8.11 -19.19 -2.73
C SER A 129 9.06 -18.18 -2.06
N PRO A 130 9.04 -18.11 -0.71
CA PRO A 130 9.90 -17.21 0.03
C PRO A 130 11.37 -17.56 -0.20
N GLN A 131 12.19 -16.52 -0.31
CA GLN A 131 13.62 -16.65 -0.53
C GLN A 131 14.34 -16.33 0.79
N PHE A 132 14.87 -17.35 1.45
CA PHE A 132 15.74 -17.22 2.61
C PHE A 132 17.18 -17.57 2.22
N SER A 133 18.14 -16.81 2.70
CA SER A 133 19.56 -17.12 2.49
C SER A 133 19.95 -18.39 3.25
N ILE A 134 20.99 -19.08 2.77
CA ILE A 134 21.55 -20.24 3.47
C ILE A 134 21.96 -19.86 4.91
N GLU A 135 22.48 -18.64 5.09
CA GLU A 135 22.86 -18.10 6.40
C GLU A 135 21.66 -17.94 7.33
N GLN A 136 20.52 -17.44 6.82
CA GLN A 136 19.27 -17.35 7.60
C GLN A 136 18.75 -18.73 8.02
N LEU A 137 18.76 -19.70 7.09
CA LEU A 137 18.31 -21.06 7.37
C LEU A 137 19.25 -21.78 8.37
N THR A 138 20.55 -21.54 8.28
CA THR A 138 21.55 -22.12 9.20
C THR A 138 21.44 -21.49 10.58
N ALA A 139 21.32 -20.16 10.66
CA ALA A 139 21.15 -19.45 11.93
C ALA A 139 19.87 -19.86 12.66
N ALA A 140 18.79 -20.17 11.92
CA ALA A 140 17.54 -20.66 12.50
C ALA A 140 17.63 -22.07 13.12
N LEU A 141 18.75 -22.79 12.93
CA LEU A 141 19.03 -24.09 13.56
C LEU A 141 19.95 -23.95 14.79
N GLU A 142 20.42 -22.75 15.12
CA GLU A 142 21.23 -22.53 16.31
C GLU A 142 20.34 -22.56 17.56
N THR A 143 20.70 -23.42 18.51
CA THR A 143 19.98 -23.55 19.78
C THR A 143 20.59 -22.66 20.85
N ASP A 144 19.74 -22.18 21.77
CA ASP A 144 20.20 -21.50 22.97
C ASP A 144 20.79 -22.49 24.01
N ARG A 145 21.19 -21.95 25.17
CA ARG A 145 21.75 -22.78 26.27
C ARG A 145 20.76 -23.78 26.87
N GLN A 146 19.46 -23.61 26.62
CA GLN A 146 18.39 -24.48 27.08
C GLN A 146 18.03 -25.52 26.01
N GLY A 147 18.66 -25.45 24.83
CA GLY A 147 18.42 -26.35 23.70
C GLY A 147 17.25 -25.92 22.82
N ASN A 148 16.72 -24.70 22.97
CA ASN A 148 15.58 -24.21 22.20
C ASN A 148 16.04 -23.47 20.94
N LEU A 149 15.28 -23.62 19.86
CA LEU A 149 15.35 -22.78 18.67
C LEU A 149 14.57 -21.48 18.88
N HIS A 150 14.95 -20.44 18.16
CA HIS A 150 14.31 -19.11 18.24
C HIS A 150 13.80 -18.69 16.87
N SER A 151 12.59 -18.15 16.84
CA SER A 151 12.02 -17.55 15.63
C SER A 151 11.15 -16.35 15.94
N THR A 152 10.92 -15.52 14.93
CA THR A 152 10.00 -14.39 14.98
C THR A 152 8.86 -14.63 14.00
N LEU A 153 7.65 -14.69 14.54
CA LEU A 153 6.42 -14.75 13.76
C LEU A 153 5.90 -13.33 13.52
N ARG A 154 5.42 -13.05 12.29
CA ARG A 154 4.79 -11.78 11.92
C ARG A 154 3.45 -12.05 11.26
N GLY A 155 2.38 -11.53 11.84
CA GLY A 155 1.04 -11.90 11.44
C GLY A 155 -0.05 -11.30 12.30
N LEU A 156 -1.20 -11.95 12.32
CA LEU A 156 -2.33 -11.61 13.18
C LEU A 156 -2.76 -12.86 13.95
N PRO A 157 -3.23 -12.73 15.19
CA PRO A 157 -3.94 -13.82 15.85
C PRO A 157 -5.06 -14.29 14.92
N ALA A 158 -5.22 -15.60 14.75
CA ALA A 158 -6.37 -16.13 14.05
C ALA A 158 -7.61 -15.82 14.89
N ILE A 159 -8.67 -15.33 14.26
CA ILE A 159 -9.83 -14.78 14.96
C ILE A 159 -11.06 -15.61 14.62
N ASP A 160 -11.88 -15.92 15.64
CA ASP A 160 -13.17 -16.58 15.48
C ASP A 160 -14.31 -15.56 15.17
N ASP A 161 -15.52 -16.05 15.02
CA ASP A 161 -16.73 -15.29 14.70
C ASP A 161 -17.06 -14.18 15.71
N ASP A 162 -16.62 -14.34 16.96
CA ASP A 162 -16.83 -13.39 18.06
C ASP A 162 -15.76 -12.28 18.12
N GLY A 163 -14.77 -12.32 17.23
CA GLY A 163 -13.67 -11.35 17.22
C GLY A 163 -12.56 -11.65 18.23
N LEU A 164 -12.61 -12.79 18.94
CA LEU A 164 -11.58 -13.22 19.87
C LEU A 164 -10.54 -14.13 19.18
N PRO A 165 -9.29 -14.15 19.66
CA PRO A 165 -8.30 -15.10 19.18
C PRO A 165 -8.76 -16.54 19.35
N ILE A 166 -8.48 -17.38 18.35
CA ILE A 166 -8.66 -18.82 18.44
C ILE A 166 -7.63 -19.37 19.42
N VAL A 167 -8.13 -20.04 20.46
CA VAL A 167 -7.34 -20.69 21.50
C VAL A 167 -7.80 -22.14 21.59
N ASN A 168 -6.86 -23.07 21.53
CA ASN A 168 -7.10 -24.50 21.69
C ASN A 168 -6.40 -25.02 22.95
N ASP A 169 -6.92 -26.08 23.55
CA ASP A 169 -6.23 -26.80 24.64
C ASP A 169 -5.10 -27.71 24.10
N GLU A 170 -4.47 -28.48 24.98
CA GLU A 170 -3.35 -29.38 24.62
C GLU A 170 -3.82 -30.53 23.70
N GLU A 171 -5.11 -30.85 23.72
CA GLU A 171 -5.76 -31.84 22.88
C GLU A 171 -6.16 -31.29 21.49
N GLY A 172 -6.06 -29.97 21.30
CA GLY A 172 -6.42 -29.27 20.06
C GLY A 172 -7.91 -28.93 19.97
N ASP A 173 -8.66 -29.04 21.06
CA ASP A 173 -10.07 -28.69 21.12
C ASP A 173 -10.24 -27.18 21.39
N PRO A 174 -11.19 -26.49 20.71
CA PRO A 174 -11.39 -25.06 20.89
C PRO A 174 -11.85 -24.70 22.30
N VAL A 175 -11.10 -23.79 22.93
CA VAL A 175 -11.45 -23.22 24.24
C VAL A 175 -12.48 -22.11 24.02
N THR A 176 -13.75 -22.42 24.24
CA THR A 176 -14.83 -21.43 24.08
C THR A 176 -15.04 -20.60 25.35
N ALA A 177 -15.32 -19.31 25.18
CA ALA A 177 -15.57 -18.39 26.30
C ALA A 177 -16.90 -18.67 27.06
N SER A 178 -17.71 -19.66 26.63
CA SER A 178 -19.09 -19.87 27.09
C SER A 178 -19.43 -21.32 27.46
N GLY A 179 -18.59 -22.00 28.24
CA GLY A 179 -18.84 -23.34 28.79
C GLY A 179 -18.60 -23.45 30.31
N GLU A 180 -19.14 -24.49 30.94
CA GLU A 180 -18.97 -24.78 32.38
C GLU A 180 -17.51 -25.10 32.78
N ASP A 181 -16.64 -25.37 31.79
CA ASP A 181 -15.20 -25.67 31.94
C ASP A 181 -14.29 -24.45 31.63
N ALA A 182 -14.69 -23.25 32.05
CA ALA A 182 -13.93 -22.00 31.83
C ALA A 182 -12.59 -21.90 32.61
N THR A 183 -12.10 -22.99 33.20
CA THR A 183 -10.81 -23.04 33.91
C THR A 183 -9.79 -23.82 33.10
N PHE A 184 -9.16 -23.17 32.13
CA PHE A 184 -7.96 -23.68 31.47
C PHE A 184 -6.72 -23.02 32.08
N ASN A 185 -5.59 -23.73 32.07
CA ASN A 185 -4.31 -23.13 32.42
C ASN A 185 -3.84 -22.29 31.22
N PRO A 186 -3.70 -20.96 31.33
CA PRO A 186 -3.29 -20.12 30.20
C PRO A 186 -1.88 -20.44 29.67
N ALA A 187 -1.08 -21.17 30.43
CA ALA A 187 0.25 -21.62 30.00
C ALA A 187 0.22 -22.90 29.15
N SER A 188 -0.88 -23.67 29.17
CA SER A 188 -1.03 -24.94 28.46
C SER A 188 -1.80 -24.85 27.14
N VAL A 189 -2.24 -23.65 26.75
CA VAL A 189 -3.04 -23.49 25.52
C VAL A 189 -2.18 -23.22 24.31
N GLU A 190 -2.73 -23.50 23.13
CA GLU A 190 -2.15 -23.11 21.85
C GLU A 190 -2.99 -22.01 21.20
N TYR A 191 -2.32 -20.97 20.71
CA TYR A 191 -2.95 -19.88 19.97
C TYR A 191 -2.89 -20.14 18.47
N GLY A 192 -4.01 -19.94 17.78
CA GLY A 192 -4.00 -19.84 16.33
C GLY A 192 -3.34 -18.53 15.89
N PHE A 193 -2.36 -18.60 15.00
CA PHE A 193 -1.64 -17.45 14.47
C PHE A 193 -1.59 -17.46 12.94
N THR A 194 -2.21 -16.47 12.31
CA THR A 194 -2.19 -16.31 10.85
C THR A 194 -0.97 -15.50 10.45
N LEU A 195 0.01 -16.15 9.80
CA LEU A 195 1.19 -15.47 9.25
C LEU A 195 0.76 -14.45 8.16
N LEU A 196 1.42 -13.28 8.16
CA LEU A 196 1.33 -12.31 7.06
C LEU A 196 2.68 -12.14 6.35
N GLU A 197 3.76 -12.59 6.98
CA GLU A 197 5.08 -12.67 6.38
C GLU A 197 5.62 -14.09 6.55
N PRO A 198 6.34 -14.63 5.55
CA PRO A 198 7.04 -15.90 5.70
C PRO A 198 8.06 -15.85 6.83
N THR A 199 8.28 -16.98 7.50
CA THR A 199 9.27 -17.11 8.57
C THR A 199 10.05 -18.41 8.44
N VAL A 200 11.06 -18.63 9.26
CA VAL A 200 11.81 -19.88 9.32
C VAL A 200 11.49 -20.57 10.64
N LEU A 201 11.05 -21.82 10.58
CA LEU A 201 10.86 -22.70 11.74
C LEU A 201 11.51 -24.04 11.45
N ASP A 202 12.20 -24.60 12.44
CA ASP A 202 12.97 -25.85 12.31
C ASP A 202 13.89 -25.87 11.06
N GLY A 203 14.59 -24.75 10.82
CA GLY A 203 15.47 -24.56 9.65
C GLY A 203 14.79 -24.61 8.28
N SER A 204 13.45 -24.59 8.25
CA SER A 204 12.64 -24.70 7.04
C SER A 204 11.79 -23.43 6.83
N PRO A 205 11.65 -22.96 5.58
CA PRO A 205 10.72 -21.88 5.27
C PRO A 205 9.27 -22.27 5.58
N TYR A 206 8.61 -21.43 6.37
CA TYR A 206 7.16 -21.44 6.59
C TYR A 206 6.52 -20.37 5.74
N GLU A 207 5.68 -20.79 4.81
CA GLU A 207 4.96 -19.91 3.89
C GLU A 207 3.69 -19.34 4.55
N VAL A 208 3.23 -18.21 4.03
CA VAL A 208 1.92 -17.65 4.40
C VAL A 208 0.83 -18.52 3.77
N THR A 209 -0.06 -19.06 4.60
CA THR A 209 -1.19 -19.89 4.14
C THR A 209 -2.50 -19.46 4.79
N ALA A 210 -3.61 -19.95 4.27
CA ALA A 210 -4.93 -19.75 4.89
C ALA A 210 -5.10 -20.49 6.23
N GLN A 211 -4.26 -21.49 6.52
CA GLN A 211 -4.32 -22.25 7.77
C GLN A 211 -3.48 -21.54 8.86
N PRO A 212 -4.08 -21.21 10.01
CA PRO A 212 -3.33 -20.69 11.14
C PRO A 212 -2.26 -21.67 11.64
N LEU A 213 -1.11 -21.14 12.04
CA LEU A 213 -0.10 -21.85 12.80
C LEU A 213 -0.59 -22.03 14.25
N SER A 214 -0.46 -23.23 14.80
CA SER A 214 -0.70 -23.44 16.24
C SER A 214 0.57 -23.07 17.01
N VAL A 215 0.47 -22.13 17.94
CA VAL A 215 1.62 -21.61 18.71
C VAL A 215 1.36 -21.81 20.21
N PRO A 216 2.09 -22.71 20.90
CA PRO A 216 1.91 -22.91 22.33
C PRO A 216 2.23 -21.64 23.11
N ALA A 217 1.36 -21.30 24.06
CA ALA A 217 1.54 -20.16 24.95
C ALA A 217 2.90 -20.20 25.66
N ALA A 218 3.35 -21.38 26.07
CA ALA A 218 4.62 -21.59 26.75
C ALA A 218 5.87 -21.25 25.89
N THR A 219 5.74 -21.22 24.56
CA THR A 219 6.85 -20.88 23.65
C THR A 219 7.00 -19.38 23.43
N ILE A 220 5.99 -18.58 23.76
CA ILE A 220 5.97 -17.14 23.48
C ILE A 220 6.84 -16.41 24.52
N VAL A 221 7.98 -15.88 24.07
CA VAL A 221 8.92 -15.11 24.90
C VAL A 221 8.50 -13.65 24.96
N ASN A 222 8.22 -13.05 23.80
CA ASN A 222 7.76 -11.66 23.69
C ASN A 222 6.59 -11.57 22.71
N ARG A 223 5.62 -10.73 23.04
CA ARG A 223 4.50 -10.38 22.17
C ARG A 223 4.43 -8.87 21.97
N TYR A 224 4.41 -8.45 20.72
CA TYR A 224 4.21 -7.06 20.32
C TYR A 224 2.88 -6.96 19.56
N GLU A 225 1.97 -6.14 20.06
CA GLU A 225 0.65 -5.95 19.49
C GLU A 225 0.70 -5.25 18.12
N THR A 226 -0.40 -5.35 17.37
CA THR A 226 -0.57 -4.65 16.10
C THR A 226 -0.50 -3.14 16.29
N ASN A 227 0.14 -2.44 15.35
CA ASN A 227 -0.05 -1.01 15.22
C ASN A 227 -1.32 -0.73 14.41
N GLY A 228 -2.39 -0.33 15.08
CA GLY A 228 -3.66 0.03 14.45
C GLY A 228 -4.63 -1.13 14.19
N GLY A 229 -5.71 -0.85 13.46
CA GLY A 229 -6.76 -1.82 13.10
C GLY A 229 -7.79 -2.08 14.20
N PHE A 230 -7.79 -1.26 15.26
CA PHE A 230 -8.70 -1.44 16.40
C PHE A 230 -10.16 -1.43 15.97
N LEU A 231 -10.57 -0.49 15.10
CA LEU A 231 -11.94 -0.44 14.62
C LEU A 231 -12.32 -1.70 13.83
N ALA A 232 -11.42 -2.25 13.01
CA ALA A 232 -11.68 -3.51 12.31
C ALA A 232 -11.95 -4.64 13.31
N LYS A 233 -11.09 -4.80 14.33
CA LYS A 233 -11.28 -5.80 15.40
C LYS A 233 -12.64 -5.63 16.11
N TYR A 234 -13.00 -4.40 16.48
CA TYR A 234 -14.28 -4.12 17.15
C TYR A 234 -15.51 -4.39 16.27
N LEU A 235 -15.42 -4.14 14.96
CA LEU A 235 -16.55 -4.31 14.05
C LEU A 235 -16.79 -5.76 13.64
N LEU A 236 -15.76 -6.60 13.67
CA LEU A 236 -15.84 -7.98 13.21
C LEU A 236 -17.06 -8.75 13.78
N PRO A 237 -17.26 -8.87 15.11
CA PRO A 237 -18.40 -9.62 15.65
C PRO A 237 -19.75 -9.07 15.21
N HIS A 238 -19.88 -7.75 15.06
CA HIS A 238 -21.11 -7.12 14.58
C HIS A 238 -21.38 -7.40 13.11
N VAL A 239 -20.33 -7.40 12.28
CA VAL A 239 -20.43 -7.72 10.86
C VAL A 239 -20.80 -9.19 10.67
N VAL A 240 -20.17 -10.10 11.42
CA VAL A 240 -20.49 -11.54 11.40
C VAL A 240 -21.93 -11.77 11.84
N ALA A 241 -22.35 -11.21 12.98
CA ALA A 241 -23.70 -11.36 13.49
C ALA A 241 -24.75 -10.86 12.48
N ARG A 242 -24.47 -9.75 11.78
CA ARG A 242 -25.35 -9.22 10.75
C ARG A 242 -25.40 -10.13 9.51
N GLU A 243 -24.27 -10.67 9.09
CA GLU A 243 -24.24 -11.59 7.94
C GLU A 243 -24.95 -12.91 8.26
N LYS A 244 -24.84 -13.41 9.50
CA LYS A 244 -25.54 -14.62 9.95
C LYS A 244 -27.06 -14.53 9.84
N LEU A 245 -27.64 -13.32 9.75
CA LEU A 245 -29.07 -13.13 9.46
C LEU A 245 -29.46 -13.56 8.04
N ALA A 246 -28.53 -13.47 7.08
CA ALA A 246 -28.74 -13.87 5.69
C ALA A 246 -28.10 -15.22 5.36
N ASN A 247 -26.95 -15.53 5.96
CA ASN A 247 -26.19 -16.76 5.78
C ASN A 247 -25.73 -17.30 7.14
N PRO A 248 -26.42 -18.29 7.74
CA PRO A 248 -26.05 -18.86 9.05
C PRO A 248 -24.62 -19.43 9.13
N ASN A 249 -24.01 -19.75 7.98
CA ASN A 249 -22.66 -20.31 7.89
C ASN A 249 -21.57 -19.24 7.66
N ALA A 250 -21.89 -17.95 7.81
CA ALA A 250 -20.92 -16.87 7.66
C ALA A 250 -19.81 -16.99 8.70
N LYS A 251 -18.55 -16.92 8.24
CA LYS A 251 -17.35 -17.03 9.07
C LYS A 251 -16.66 -15.68 9.28
N GLY A 252 -16.10 -15.45 10.46
CA GLY A 252 -15.34 -14.27 10.84
C GLY A 252 -14.16 -14.00 9.91
N SER A 253 -13.42 -15.04 9.53
CA SER A 253 -12.31 -14.93 8.58
C SER A 253 -12.74 -14.30 7.24
N GLN A 254 -13.90 -14.67 6.69
CA GLN A 254 -14.43 -14.06 5.47
C GLN A 254 -14.91 -12.63 5.70
N ALA A 255 -15.55 -12.38 6.85
CA ALA A 255 -16.03 -11.06 7.23
C ALA A 255 -14.91 -10.04 7.41
N TRP A 256 -13.70 -10.49 7.78
CA TRP A 256 -12.52 -9.63 7.84
C TRP A 256 -12.22 -8.95 6.49
N GLY A 257 -12.47 -9.64 5.38
CA GLY A 257 -12.34 -9.10 4.02
C GLY A 257 -13.36 -8.00 3.66
N TRP A 258 -14.28 -7.64 4.56
CA TRP A 258 -15.27 -6.58 4.40
C TRP A 258 -14.99 -5.35 5.28
N LEU A 259 -14.03 -5.47 6.20
CA LEU A 259 -13.60 -4.44 7.14
C LEU A 259 -12.49 -3.55 6.52
N PRO A 260 -12.09 -2.46 7.19
CA PRO A 260 -10.92 -1.69 6.77
C PRO A 260 -9.70 -2.61 6.58
N PRO A 261 -9.09 -2.64 5.39
CA PRO A 261 -8.01 -3.58 5.11
C PRO A 261 -6.73 -3.20 5.86
N PRO A 262 -5.87 -4.17 6.20
CA PRO A 262 -4.47 -3.90 6.54
C PRO A 262 -3.78 -3.13 5.41
N LEU A 263 -2.90 -2.19 5.79
CA LEU A 263 -2.06 -1.40 4.86
C LEU A 263 -0.60 -1.87 4.88
N ILE A 264 -0.37 -3.09 5.37
CA ILE A 264 0.93 -3.78 5.30
C ILE A 264 1.19 -4.12 3.84
N GLY A 265 2.34 -3.73 3.29
CA GLY A 265 2.69 -3.99 1.90
C GLY A 265 1.95 -3.11 0.88
N GLU A 266 1.23 -2.06 1.30
CA GLU A 266 0.43 -1.22 0.39
C GLU A 266 1.28 -0.54 -0.69
N GLY A 267 2.53 -0.18 -0.39
CA GLY A 267 3.46 0.42 -1.34
C GLY A 267 3.86 -0.52 -2.48
N ASN A 268 3.93 -1.83 -2.21
CA ASN A 268 4.17 -2.86 -3.22
C ASN A 268 2.90 -3.31 -3.96
N LYS A 269 1.72 -2.95 -3.45
CA LYS A 269 0.43 -3.45 -3.94
C LYS A 269 -0.18 -2.57 -5.01
N VAL A 270 -0.24 -1.26 -4.76
CA VAL A 270 -0.90 -0.30 -5.64
C VAL A 270 0.09 0.65 -6.28
N GLN A 271 -0.26 1.16 -7.45
CA GLN A 271 0.52 2.19 -8.14
C GLN A 271 0.45 3.50 -7.37
N ALA A 272 1.57 4.23 -7.33
CA ALA A 272 1.70 5.49 -6.59
C ALA A 272 0.68 6.55 -7.03
N GLU A 273 0.48 6.69 -8.34
CA GLU A 273 -0.48 7.62 -8.94
C GLU A 273 -1.92 7.30 -8.51
N TRP A 274 -2.34 6.03 -8.61
CA TRP A 274 -3.67 5.62 -8.16
C TRP A 274 -3.88 5.86 -6.66
N LEU A 275 -2.87 5.57 -5.83
CA LEU A 275 -2.99 5.78 -4.38
C LEU A 275 -3.12 7.27 -4.05
N TYR A 276 -2.36 8.12 -4.73
CA TYR A 276 -2.48 9.57 -4.61
C TYR A 276 -3.91 10.05 -4.93
N GLU A 277 -4.46 9.64 -6.07
CA GLU A 277 -5.83 9.99 -6.48
C GLU A 277 -6.88 9.47 -5.50
N PHE A 278 -6.74 8.21 -5.07
CA PHE A 278 -7.65 7.59 -4.11
C PHE A 278 -7.65 8.29 -2.75
N LEU A 279 -6.50 8.77 -2.29
CA LEU A 279 -6.38 9.50 -1.03
C LEU A 279 -7.08 10.88 -1.09
N LEU A 280 -7.06 11.54 -2.25
CA LEU A 280 -7.75 12.80 -2.48
C LEU A 280 -9.27 12.64 -2.66
N ASP A 281 -9.70 11.56 -3.31
CA ASP A 281 -11.12 11.25 -3.50
C ASP A 281 -11.44 9.76 -3.32
N PRO A 282 -11.57 9.30 -2.06
CA PRO A 282 -11.83 7.90 -1.77
C PRO A 282 -13.20 7.46 -2.32
N HIS A 283 -13.21 6.37 -3.09
CA HIS A 283 -14.42 5.80 -3.68
C HIS A 283 -14.56 4.30 -3.36
N LEU A 284 -15.71 3.72 -3.70
CA LEU A 284 -16.00 2.31 -3.41
C LEU A 284 -15.18 1.40 -4.35
N ILE A 285 -14.25 0.63 -3.78
CA ILE A 285 -13.44 -0.34 -4.54
C ILE A 285 -14.16 -1.70 -4.69
N ARG A 286 -14.88 -2.13 -3.66
CA ARG A 286 -15.58 -3.43 -3.62
C ARG A 286 -16.98 -3.27 -3.03
N PRO A 287 -18.03 -3.84 -3.63
CA PRO A 287 -19.38 -3.80 -3.07
C PRO A 287 -19.50 -4.42 -1.66
N ALA A 288 -18.65 -5.41 -1.36
CA ALA A 288 -18.69 -6.16 -0.12
C ALA A 288 -18.20 -5.39 1.12
N VAL A 289 -17.62 -4.18 1.03
CA VAL A 289 -17.15 -3.47 2.23
C VAL A 289 -18.33 -2.91 3.03
N VAL A 290 -18.23 -2.96 4.37
CA VAL A 290 -19.28 -2.43 5.25
C VAL A 290 -19.11 -0.93 5.55
N LEU A 291 -17.91 -0.40 5.28
CA LEU A 291 -17.53 0.98 5.52
C LEU A 291 -16.82 1.55 4.30
N ARG A 292 -16.98 2.85 4.10
CA ARG A 292 -16.18 3.63 3.15
C ARG A 292 -15.10 4.38 3.90
N MET A 293 -13.94 4.54 3.28
CA MET A 293 -12.90 5.43 3.80
C MET A 293 -13.45 6.87 3.83
N PRO A 294 -13.33 7.60 4.96
CA PRO A 294 -13.74 9.00 5.02
C PRO A 294 -12.92 9.87 4.05
N LYS A 295 -13.57 10.90 3.50
CA LYS A 295 -12.84 11.94 2.77
C LYS A 295 -12.23 12.91 3.78
N PHE A 296 -10.91 12.81 3.97
CA PHE A 296 -10.17 13.63 4.93
C PHE A 296 -9.79 15.02 4.40
N ASN A 297 -10.06 15.30 3.12
CA ASN A 297 -9.66 16.54 2.43
C ASN A 297 -8.15 16.80 2.56
N LEU A 298 -7.36 15.76 2.34
CA LEU A 298 -5.90 15.83 2.34
C LEU A 298 -5.42 16.89 1.35
N SER A 299 -4.37 17.63 1.70
CA SER A 299 -3.66 18.42 0.70
C SER A 299 -2.91 17.51 -0.28
N THR A 300 -2.49 18.07 -1.42
CA THR A 300 -1.62 17.38 -2.37
C THR A 300 -0.35 16.89 -1.69
N ASP A 301 0.28 17.73 -0.86
CA ASP A 301 1.53 17.39 -0.15
C ASP A 301 1.33 16.26 0.87
N GLU A 302 0.19 16.23 1.56
CA GLU A 302 -0.15 15.17 2.51
C GLU A 302 -0.42 13.84 1.81
N ALA A 303 -1.15 13.86 0.70
CA ALA A 303 -1.37 12.68 -0.12
C ALA A 303 -0.04 12.15 -0.68
N THR A 304 0.82 13.02 -1.21
CA THR A 304 2.18 12.66 -1.65
C THR A 304 3.03 12.09 -0.52
N ALA A 305 2.98 12.66 0.69
CA ALA A 305 3.71 12.16 1.84
C ALA A 305 3.28 10.74 2.23
N LEU A 306 1.98 10.42 2.18
CA LEU A 306 1.47 9.07 2.42
C LEU A 306 1.92 8.08 1.33
N VAL A 307 1.84 8.47 0.06
CA VAL A 307 2.28 7.63 -1.06
C VAL A 307 3.77 7.30 -0.94
N ASN A 308 4.60 8.32 -0.71
CA ASN A 308 6.04 8.15 -0.52
C ASN A 308 6.35 7.30 0.72
N TYR A 309 5.57 7.45 1.81
CA TYR A 309 5.72 6.63 2.99
C TYR A 309 5.48 5.15 2.71
N PHE A 310 4.37 4.78 2.06
CA PHE A 310 4.08 3.38 1.78
C PHE A 310 5.12 2.78 0.82
N ALA A 311 5.51 3.52 -0.21
CA ALA A 311 6.57 3.09 -1.12
C ALA A 311 7.92 2.93 -0.41
N ALA A 312 8.32 3.88 0.43
CA ALA A 312 9.57 3.82 1.21
C ALA A 312 9.56 2.69 2.26
N LYS A 313 8.41 2.43 2.88
CA LYS A 313 8.22 1.34 3.85
C LYS A 313 8.46 -0.01 3.20
N ASP A 314 7.90 -0.21 2.01
CA ASP A 314 7.92 -1.48 1.30
C ASP A 314 9.06 -1.61 0.29
N ASN A 315 9.95 -0.60 0.23
CA ASN A 315 11.06 -0.50 -0.71
C ASN A 315 10.61 -0.59 -2.18
N ALA A 316 9.42 -0.08 -2.47
CA ALA A 316 8.84 -0.02 -3.79
C ALA A 316 9.47 1.12 -4.60
N ASN A 317 9.51 1.01 -5.93
CA ASN A 317 9.93 2.13 -6.78
C ASN A 317 8.90 3.28 -6.71
N TYR A 318 9.36 4.51 -6.53
CA TYR A 318 8.56 5.74 -6.52
C TYR A 318 9.44 6.97 -6.86
N PRO A 319 8.87 8.11 -7.29
CA PRO A 319 7.47 8.32 -7.66
C PRO A 319 7.10 7.75 -9.04
N TYR A 320 8.09 7.53 -9.91
CA TYR A 320 7.88 6.98 -11.25
C TYR A 320 8.24 5.50 -11.29
N GLU A 321 7.30 4.68 -11.76
CA GLU A 321 7.49 3.25 -11.96
C GLU A 321 7.52 2.94 -13.45
N TYR A 322 8.56 2.22 -13.88
CA TYR A 322 8.62 1.69 -15.23
C TYR A 322 7.92 0.34 -15.31
N ILE A 323 6.78 0.30 -16.00
CA ILE A 323 5.95 -0.91 -16.09
C ILE A 323 6.29 -1.68 -17.38
N ASP A 324 7.27 -2.58 -17.28
CA ASP A 324 7.80 -3.34 -18.42
C ASP A 324 6.69 -4.11 -19.20
N ARG A 325 5.66 -4.59 -18.49
CA ARG A 325 4.50 -5.30 -19.06
C ARG A 325 3.57 -4.46 -19.94
N ARG A 326 3.74 -3.14 -19.98
CA ARG A 326 3.00 -2.24 -20.88
C ARG A 326 3.79 -1.82 -22.11
N ARG A 327 5.06 -2.23 -22.24
CA ARG A 327 5.86 -1.83 -23.40
C ARG A 327 5.37 -2.52 -24.67
N ALA A 328 5.23 -1.73 -25.74
CA ALA A 328 4.77 -2.21 -27.04
C ALA A 328 5.67 -3.32 -27.62
N ASP A 329 6.99 -3.20 -27.48
CA ASP A 329 7.95 -4.19 -28.01
C ASP A 329 7.89 -5.52 -27.25
N ARG A 330 7.76 -5.48 -25.92
CA ARG A 330 7.52 -6.69 -25.10
C ARG A 330 6.20 -7.37 -25.50
N LEU A 331 5.12 -6.60 -25.62
CA LEU A 331 3.81 -7.13 -26.00
C LEU A 331 3.83 -7.75 -27.40
N ALA A 332 4.49 -7.10 -28.36
CA ALA A 332 4.67 -7.63 -29.71
C ALA A 332 5.49 -8.92 -29.72
N ALA A 333 6.57 -8.99 -28.93
CA ALA A 333 7.36 -10.22 -28.80
C ALA A 333 6.56 -11.36 -28.16
N ALA A 334 5.78 -11.08 -27.12
CA ALA A 334 4.92 -12.07 -26.47
C ALA A 334 3.80 -12.58 -27.41
N GLU A 335 3.18 -11.69 -28.19
CA GLU A 335 2.20 -12.06 -29.22
C GLU A 335 2.84 -12.92 -30.33
N ALA A 336 4.03 -12.55 -30.81
CA ALA A 336 4.73 -13.33 -31.84
C ALA A 336 5.05 -14.75 -31.35
N ALA A 337 5.57 -14.89 -30.13
CA ALA A 337 5.84 -16.19 -29.52
C ALA A 337 4.57 -17.04 -29.29
N TYR A 338 3.44 -16.38 -29.00
CA TYR A 338 2.15 -17.06 -28.86
C TYR A 338 1.62 -17.59 -30.21
N ARG A 339 1.74 -16.79 -31.28
CA ARG A 339 1.33 -17.18 -32.64
C ARG A 339 2.16 -18.32 -33.19
N GLU A 340 3.48 -18.27 -33.00
CA GLU A 340 4.39 -19.34 -33.41
C GLU A 340 3.97 -20.69 -32.78
N ARG A 341 3.57 -20.66 -31.50
CA ARG A 341 3.14 -21.85 -30.77
C ARG A 341 1.78 -22.39 -31.22
N THR A 342 0.83 -21.50 -31.50
CA THR A 342 -0.55 -21.89 -31.86
C THR A 342 -0.68 -22.25 -33.34
N GLY A 343 0.31 -21.92 -34.17
CA GLY A 343 0.20 -22.09 -35.62
C GLY A 343 -0.85 -21.19 -36.26
N SER A 344 -1.28 -20.13 -35.55
CA SER A 344 -2.24 -19.15 -36.06
C SER A 344 -1.59 -18.34 -37.19
N GLU A 345 -1.98 -18.62 -38.44
CA GLU A 345 -1.56 -17.78 -39.57
C GLU A 345 -2.21 -16.39 -39.48
N ALA A 346 -1.48 -15.38 -39.94
CA ALA A 346 -1.88 -13.98 -39.89
C ALA A 346 -3.01 -13.69 -40.90
N ALA A 347 -4.25 -14.08 -40.60
CA ALA A 347 -5.42 -13.47 -41.21
C ALA A 347 -5.95 -12.40 -40.26
N ALA A 348 -5.78 -11.13 -40.63
CA ALA A 348 -6.13 -9.95 -39.84
C ALA A 348 -7.63 -9.83 -39.48
N GLU A 349 -8.46 -10.76 -39.95
CA GLU A 349 -9.92 -10.73 -39.80
C GLU A 349 -10.46 -11.74 -38.78
N ASP A 350 -9.70 -12.77 -38.40
CA ASP A 350 -10.16 -13.74 -37.41
C ASP A 350 -9.58 -13.43 -36.03
N SER A 351 -10.45 -13.12 -35.06
CA SER A 351 -10.05 -12.89 -33.66
C SER A 351 -9.45 -14.12 -32.98
N GLN A 352 -9.54 -15.29 -33.62
CA GLN A 352 -9.10 -16.57 -33.12
C GLN A 352 -7.56 -16.66 -33.14
N GLY A 353 -6.94 -17.02 -32.01
CA GLY A 353 -5.48 -17.22 -31.91
C GLY A 353 -4.65 -16.00 -31.50
N ARG A 354 -5.27 -14.86 -31.14
CA ARG A 354 -4.57 -13.72 -30.53
C ARG A 354 -4.40 -13.92 -29.03
N ARG A 355 -3.23 -13.58 -28.48
CA ARG A 355 -2.89 -13.83 -27.07
C ARG A 355 -3.87 -13.17 -26.10
N PHE A 356 -4.23 -11.92 -26.35
CA PHE A 356 -5.18 -11.19 -25.50
C PHE A 356 -6.63 -11.66 -25.64
N GLU A 357 -7.03 -12.17 -26.81
CA GLU A 357 -8.37 -12.74 -26.98
C GLU A 357 -8.49 -14.05 -26.20
N ASP A 358 -7.47 -14.89 -26.27
CA ASP A 358 -7.41 -16.13 -25.50
C ASP A 358 -7.29 -15.85 -24.00
N ALA A 359 -6.52 -14.83 -23.58
CA ALA A 359 -6.50 -14.41 -22.18
C ALA A 359 -7.88 -13.89 -21.73
N MET A 360 -8.63 -13.20 -22.60
CA MET A 360 -9.97 -12.73 -22.30
C MET A 360 -10.97 -13.88 -22.17
N LYS A 361 -10.78 -15.00 -22.89
CA LYS A 361 -11.57 -16.23 -22.67
C LYS A 361 -11.45 -16.74 -21.24
N ILE A 362 -10.28 -16.60 -20.60
CA ILE A 362 -10.11 -16.93 -19.18
C ILE A 362 -10.96 -15.99 -18.33
N VAL A 363 -10.91 -14.68 -18.59
CA VAL A 363 -11.65 -13.67 -17.84
C VAL A 363 -13.15 -13.94 -17.90
N VAL A 364 -13.71 -14.12 -19.10
CA VAL A 364 -15.17 -14.24 -19.34
C VAL A 364 -15.73 -15.64 -19.13
N ASN A 365 -14.90 -16.62 -18.80
CA ASN A 365 -15.37 -17.97 -18.52
C ASN A 365 -15.97 -18.03 -17.10
N LYS A 366 -17.20 -18.56 -17.01
CA LYS A 366 -18.00 -18.68 -15.77
C LYS A 366 -17.35 -19.47 -14.63
N ASN A 367 -16.28 -20.22 -14.90
CA ASN A 367 -15.55 -20.98 -13.90
C ASN A 367 -14.38 -20.19 -13.29
N PHE A 368 -14.10 -18.98 -13.79
CA PHE A 368 -12.94 -18.18 -13.40
C PHE A 368 -13.35 -16.76 -12.98
N CYS A 369 -12.85 -15.73 -13.67
CA CYS A 369 -12.83 -14.37 -13.15
C CYS A 369 -14.25 -13.76 -13.05
N VAL A 370 -15.03 -13.80 -14.13
CA VAL A 370 -16.39 -13.22 -14.17
C VAL A 370 -17.40 -13.93 -13.27
N ASN A 371 -17.07 -15.06 -12.65
CA ASN A 371 -17.94 -15.66 -11.65
C ASN A 371 -18.11 -14.74 -10.43
N CYS A 372 -17.05 -13.99 -10.10
CA CYS A 372 -17.01 -13.13 -8.91
C CYS A 372 -16.72 -11.67 -9.23
N HIS A 373 -15.93 -11.38 -10.26
CA HIS A 373 -15.48 -10.03 -10.58
C HIS A 373 -16.45 -9.27 -11.49
N ILE A 374 -16.61 -7.99 -11.18
CA ILE A 374 -17.15 -7.01 -12.14
C ILE A 374 -16.11 -6.83 -13.26
N VAL A 375 -16.55 -6.71 -14.49
CA VAL A 375 -15.68 -6.43 -15.65
C VAL A 375 -16.34 -5.34 -16.48
N ASP A 376 -15.91 -4.10 -16.25
CA ASP A 376 -16.51 -2.91 -16.87
C ASP A 376 -18.03 -2.83 -16.63
N ASP A 377 -18.84 -3.01 -17.66
CA ASP A 377 -20.31 -3.00 -17.63
C ASP A 377 -20.93 -4.34 -17.16
N PHE A 378 -20.15 -5.41 -17.14
CA PHE A 378 -20.61 -6.71 -16.66
C PHE A 378 -20.55 -6.80 -15.13
N VAL A 379 -21.70 -7.10 -14.52
CA VAL A 379 -21.82 -7.38 -13.08
C VAL A 379 -22.26 -8.83 -12.88
N PRO A 380 -21.52 -9.66 -12.12
CA PRO A 380 -21.90 -11.04 -11.89
C PRO A 380 -23.18 -11.14 -11.06
N ASN A 381 -24.00 -12.15 -11.40
CA ASN A 381 -25.24 -12.46 -10.69
C ASN A 381 -24.96 -13.22 -9.39
N THR A 382 -24.41 -12.51 -8.40
CA THR A 382 -24.08 -13.02 -7.07
C THR A 382 -24.40 -11.98 -6.00
N SER A 383 -24.35 -12.34 -4.72
CA SER A 383 -24.58 -11.40 -3.63
C SER A 383 -23.48 -10.32 -3.58
N ASP A 384 -23.78 -9.13 -3.06
CA ASP A 384 -22.78 -8.05 -2.96
C ASP A 384 -21.56 -8.46 -2.12
N ARG A 385 -21.72 -9.38 -1.17
CA ARG A 385 -20.62 -9.95 -0.36
C ARG A 385 -19.70 -10.87 -1.15
N ALA A 386 -20.25 -11.58 -2.14
CA ALA A 386 -19.50 -12.46 -3.03
C ALA A 386 -18.88 -11.70 -4.22
N LYS A 387 -19.33 -10.47 -4.52
CA LYS A 387 -18.74 -9.64 -5.58
C LYS A 387 -17.31 -9.21 -5.24
N ALA A 388 -16.44 -9.33 -6.23
CA ALA A 388 -15.04 -8.91 -6.21
C ALA A 388 -14.86 -7.59 -7.00
N PRO A 389 -13.71 -6.90 -6.83
CA PRO A 389 -13.46 -5.61 -7.47
C PRO A 389 -13.53 -5.64 -9.00
N ASN A 390 -13.77 -4.48 -9.63
CA ASN A 390 -13.79 -4.36 -11.09
C ASN A 390 -12.40 -4.62 -11.68
N LEU A 391 -12.30 -5.58 -12.62
CA LEU A 391 -11.05 -5.92 -13.29
C LEU A 391 -10.62 -4.91 -14.35
N ALA A 392 -11.54 -4.12 -14.89
CA ALA A 392 -11.25 -3.14 -15.93
C ALA A 392 -10.26 -2.04 -15.47
N ILE A 393 -10.25 -1.74 -14.17
CA ILE A 393 -9.39 -0.70 -13.57
C ILE A 393 -8.04 -1.23 -13.06
N ILE A 394 -7.77 -2.53 -13.17
CA ILE A 394 -6.57 -3.15 -12.59
C ILE A 394 -5.31 -2.53 -13.17
N HIS A 395 -5.31 -2.23 -14.47
CA HIS A 395 -4.21 -1.55 -15.13
C HIS A 395 -3.86 -0.22 -14.44
N HIS A 396 -4.81 0.57 -13.92
CA HIS A 396 -4.51 1.82 -13.22
C HIS A 396 -4.12 1.58 -11.76
N ARG A 397 -4.79 0.63 -11.10
CA ARG A 397 -4.71 0.47 -9.65
C ARG A 397 -3.51 -0.34 -9.15
N MET A 398 -3.27 -1.51 -9.72
CA MET A 398 -2.40 -2.53 -9.11
C MET A 398 -1.01 -2.50 -9.73
N ARG A 399 0.04 -2.74 -8.94
CA ARG A 399 1.37 -3.00 -9.50
C ARG A 399 1.40 -4.36 -10.19
N ALA A 400 2.12 -4.44 -11.31
CA ALA A 400 2.18 -5.62 -12.15
C ALA A 400 2.71 -6.87 -11.43
N ASP A 401 3.79 -6.72 -10.65
CA ASP A 401 4.41 -7.85 -9.95
C ASP A 401 3.55 -8.34 -8.79
N TYR A 402 2.93 -7.43 -8.05
CA TYR A 402 1.94 -7.79 -7.04
C TYR A 402 0.74 -8.50 -7.67
N LEU A 403 0.19 -7.99 -8.77
CA LEU A 403 -0.94 -8.62 -9.46
C LEU A 403 -0.61 -10.04 -9.89
N ARG A 404 0.60 -10.26 -10.41
CA ARG A 404 1.07 -11.59 -10.81
C ARG A 404 1.17 -12.54 -9.63
N GLN A 405 1.75 -12.11 -8.52
CA GLN A 405 1.82 -12.92 -7.29
C GLN A 405 0.42 -13.20 -6.72
N TRP A 406 -0.46 -12.20 -6.73
CA TRP A 406 -1.83 -12.30 -6.27
C TRP A 406 -2.64 -13.34 -7.04
N ILE A 407 -2.57 -13.35 -8.38
CA ILE A 407 -3.28 -14.34 -9.19
C ILE A 407 -2.65 -15.73 -9.05
N ALA A 408 -1.32 -15.80 -8.90
CA ALA A 408 -0.59 -17.05 -8.76
C ALA A 408 -0.95 -17.81 -7.46
N GLN A 409 -1.01 -17.10 -6.33
CA GLN A 409 -1.27 -17.69 -5.02
C GLN A 409 -1.93 -16.67 -4.07
N PRO A 410 -3.23 -16.36 -4.21
CA PRO A 410 -3.88 -15.32 -3.41
C PRO A 410 -3.74 -15.51 -1.87
N PRO A 411 -3.87 -16.73 -1.31
CA PRO A 411 -3.73 -16.96 0.12
C PRO A 411 -2.34 -16.67 0.70
N SER A 412 -1.29 -16.64 -0.13
CA SER A 412 0.06 -16.27 0.36
C SER A 412 0.24 -14.78 0.59
N ILE A 413 -0.70 -13.95 0.10
CA ILE A 413 -0.70 -12.50 0.31
C ILE A 413 -1.79 -12.11 1.30
N LEU A 414 -3.00 -12.63 1.13
CA LEU A 414 -4.12 -12.40 2.06
C LEU A 414 -4.73 -13.75 2.46
N PRO A 415 -4.32 -14.32 3.61
CA PRO A 415 -4.79 -15.63 4.09
C PRO A 415 -6.30 -15.80 4.17
N TYR A 416 -7.02 -14.71 4.47
CA TYR A 416 -8.47 -14.69 4.60
C TYR A 416 -9.22 -14.40 3.29
N THR A 417 -8.52 -14.37 2.15
CA THR A 417 -9.14 -14.12 0.85
C THR A 417 -10.06 -15.26 0.41
N SER A 418 -11.16 -14.92 -0.25
CA SER A 418 -11.99 -15.90 -0.96
C SER A 418 -11.54 -16.14 -2.40
N MET A 419 -10.49 -15.44 -2.85
CA MET A 419 -9.91 -15.62 -4.18
C MET A 419 -9.22 -16.97 -4.27
N GLN A 420 -9.63 -17.78 -5.25
CA GLN A 420 -9.10 -19.13 -5.47
C GLN A 420 -7.88 -19.09 -6.40
N VAL A 421 -7.07 -20.15 -6.35
CA VAL A 421 -6.00 -20.38 -7.33
C VAL A 421 -6.65 -20.82 -8.64
N ASN A 422 -6.88 -19.86 -9.54
CA ASN A 422 -7.57 -20.07 -10.80
C ASN A 422 -6.67 -20.66 -11.90
N ILE A 423 -5.36 -20.44 -11.82
CA ILE A 423 -4.38 -21.00 -12.75
C ILE A 423 -3.40 -21.84 -11.91
N PRO A 424 -3.62 -23.16 -11.79
CA PRO A 424 -2.78 -24.01 -10.96
C PRO A 424 -1.35 -24.04 -11.52
N TYR A 425 -0.40 -24.34 -10.65
CA TYR A 425 0.96 -24.68 -11.05
C TYR A 425 1.29 -26.05 -10.47
N LYS A 426 1.62 -27.01 -11.34
CA LYS A 426 1.99 -28.36 -10.96
C LYS A 426 3.14 -28.82 -11.87
N PRO A 427 4.39 -28.73 -11.40
CA PRO A 427 5.57 -28.86 -12.25
C PRO A 427 5.74 -30.25 -12.87
N THR A 428 5.06 -31.26 -12.33
CA THR A 428 5.11 -32.65 -12.80
C THR A 428 3.99 -33.00 -13.79
N GLU A 429 3.01 -32.12 -13.99
CA GLU A 429 1.89 -32.34 -14.91
C GLU A 429 2.14 -31.66 -16.27
N GLU A 430 1.42 -32.11 -17.29
CA GLU A 430 1.45 -31.49 -18.62
C GLU A 430 1.09 -30.01 -18.54
N HIS A 431 1.75 -29.17 -19.35
CA HIS A 431 1.60 -27.72 -19.32
C HIS A 431 1.79 -27.10 -17.91
N LEU A 432 2.54 -27.77 -17.03
CA LEU A 432 2.74 -27.37 -15.64
C LEU A 432 1.42 -27.25 -14.87
N GLY A 433 0.42 -28.08 -15.18
CA GLY A 433 -0.88 -28.09 -14.49
C GLY A 433 -1.79 -26.91 -14.82
N GLY A 434 -1.53 -26.21 -15.93
CA GLY A 434 -2.35 -25.10 -16.41
C GLY A 434 -3.80 -25.48 -16.72
N ILE A 435 -4.61 -24.48 -17.02
CA ILE A 435 -6.01 -24.64 -17.41
C ILE A 435 -6.14 -25.14 -18.86
N SER A 436 -7.40 -25.35 -19.31
CA SER A 436 -7.71 -25.84 -20.66
C SER A 436 -7.01 -25.03 -21.75
N GLN A 437 -6.39 -25.75 -22.69
CA GLN A 437 -5.74 -25.16 -23.87
C GLN A 437 -6.75 -24.47 -24.80
N ASP A 438 -8.04 -24.86 -24.76
CA ASP A 438 -9.12 -24.18 -25.50
C ASP A 438 -9.33 -22.73 -25.06
N LEU A 439 -8.96 -22.41 -23.81
CA LEU A 439 -9.03 -21.06 -23.27
C LEU A 439 -7.76 -20.29 -23.62
N TYR A 440 -6.59 -20.87 -23.34
CA TYR A 440 -5.31 -20.25 -23.66
C TYR A 440 -4.23 -21.33 -23.84
N HIS A 441 -3.53 -21.28 -24.98
CA HIS A 441 -2.50 -22.25 -25.34
C HIS A 441 -1.16 -21.96 -24.66
N GLY A 442 -0.67 -22.90 -23.87
CA GLY A 442 0.62 -22.78 -23.20
C GLY A 442 0.62 -23.39 -21.80
N THR A 443 1.75 -23.23 -21.15
CA THR A 443 1.96 -23.62 -19.75
C THR A 443 1.18 -22.72 -18.80
N SER A 444 0.98 -23.19 -17.57
CA SER A 444 0.46 -22.42 -16.44
C SER A 444 1.12 -21.04 -16.29
N ILE A 445 2.45 -20.95 -16.44
CA ILE A 445 3.20 -19.69 -16.37
C ILE A 445 2.77 -18.74 -17.49
N GLU A 446 2.64 -19.25 -18.72
CA GLU A 446 2.28 -18.44 -19.88
C GLU A 446 0.83 -18.00 -19.87
N GLN A 447 -0.07 -18.86 -19.36
CA GLN A 447 -1.48 -18.53 -19.12
C GLN A 447 -1.60 -17.41 -18.07
N LEU A 448 -0.87 -17.52 -16.96
CA LEU A 448 -0.80 -16.47 -15.93
C LEU A 448 -0.24 -15.16 -16.50
N ASP A 449 0.87 -15.22 -17.22
CA ASP A 449 1.48 -14.03 -17.81
C ASP A 449 0.59 -13.40 -18.89
N GLY A 450 -0.13 -14.21 -19.67
CA GLY A 450 -1.17 -13.77 -20.61
C GLY A 450 -2.29 -13.00 -19.93
N LEU A 451 -2.83 -13.56 -18.85
CA LEU A 451 -3.88 -12.94 -18.06
C LEU A 451 -3.42 -11.62 -17.40
N VAL A 452 -2.23 -11.63 -16.77
CA VAL A 452 -1.67 -10.42 -16.14
C VAL A 452 -1.42 -9.33 -17.17
N ASP A 453 -0.83 -9.66 -18.32
CA ASP A 453 -0.56 -8.67 -19.36
C ASP A 453 -1.86 -8.10 -19.94
N LEU A 454 -2.89 -8.93 -20.16
CA LEU A 454 -4.22 -8.44 -20.55
C LEU A 454 -4.77 -7.46 -19.51
N LEU A 455 -4.77 -7.82 -18.23
CA LEU A 455 -5.31 -6.97 -17.17
C LEU A 455 -4.53 -5.66 -17.01
N MET A 456 -3.20 -5.68 -17.21
CA MET A 456 -2.35 -4.50 -17.20
C MET A 456 -2.49 -3.62 -18.44
N ASN A 457 -3.14 -4.11 -19.50
CA ASN A 457 -3.40 -3.42 -20.76
C ASN A 457 -4.89 -3.42 -21.14
N PHE A 458 -5.79 -3.60 -20.17
CA PHE A 458 -7.21 -3.81 -20.42
C PHE A 458 -7.86 -2.64 -21.16
N ASP A 459 -7.53 -1.40 -20.80
CA ASP A 459 -8.03 -0.19 -21.47
C ASP A 459 -7.62 -0.17 -22.96
N HIS A 460 -6.39 -0.56 -23.28
CA HIS A 460 -5.93 -0.65 -24.66
C HIS A 460 -6.67 -1.76 -25.42
N TYR A 461 -6.82 -2.94 -24.81
CA TYR A 461 -7.58 -4.05 -25.39
C TYR A 461 -9.05 -3.66 -25.65
N ALA A 462 -9.74 -3.07 -24.67
CA ALA A 462 -11.14 -2.66 -24.79
C ALA A 462 -11.34 -1.60 -25.88
N LYS A 463 -10.46 -0.60 -25.97
CA LYS A 463 -10.49 0.43 -27.02
C LYS A 463 -10.32 -0.15 -28.42
N GLN A 464 -9.54 -1.22 -28.59
CA GLN A 464 -9.40 -1.88 -29.89
C GLN A 464 -10.68 -2.59 -30.36
N GLN A 465 -11.53 -3.05 -29.43
CA GLN A 465 -12.81 -3.68 -29.76
C GLN A 465 -13.87 -2.65 -30.19
N ALA A 466 -13.79 -1.42 -29.67
CA ALA A 466 -14.67 -0.31 -30.03
C ALA A 466 -14.11 0.50 -31.22
N ASN A 467 -13.81 -0.15 -32.35
CA ASN A 467 -13.16 0.49 -33.48
C ASN A 467 -13.99 1.64 -34.07
N VAL A 468 -13.53 2.88 -33.87
CA VAL A 468 -14.19 4.10 -34.36
C VAL A 468 -14.35 4.07 -35.89
N SER A 469 -13.43 3.46 -36.63
CA SER A 469 -13.54 3.38 -38.09
C SER A 469 -14.75 2.55 -38.52
N ALA A 470 -15.07 1.47 -37.80
CA ALA A 470 -16.25 0.66 -38.03
C ALA A 470 -17.53 1.44 -37.68
N LEU A 471 -17.53 2.22 -36.59
CA LEU A 471 -18.65 3.10 -36.23
C LEU A 471 -18.87 4.20 -37.28
N VAL A 472 -17.80 4.82 -37.79
CA VAL A 472 -17.86 5.81 -38.86
C VAL A 472 -18.32 5.17 -40.18
N ALA A 473 -17.86 3.95 -40.50
CA ALA A 473 -18.32 3.24 -41.68
C ALA A 473 -19.81 2.88 -41.59
N ALA A 474 -20.27 2.42 -40.43
CA ALA A 474 -21.69 2.17 -40.17
C ALA A 474 -22.53 3.45 -40.29
N ALA A 475 -22.05 4.57 -39.75
CA ALA A 475 -22.71 5.87 -39.91
C ALA A 475 -22.77 6.32 -41.38
N LYS A 476 -21.68 6.19 -42.13
CA LYS A 476 -21.65 6.49 -43.57
C LYS A 476 -22.59 5.59 -44.38
N ALA A 477 -22.69 4.31 -44.02
CA ALA A 477 -23.61 3.38 -44.67
C ALA A 477 -25.08 3.77 -44.38
N ALA A 478 -25.40 4.17 -43.15
CA ALA A 478 -26.72 4.67 -42.78
C ALA A 478 -27.08 5.99 -43.50
N ASP A 479 -26.12 6.90 -43.69
CA ASP A 479 -26.31 8.13 -44.48
C ASP A 479 -26.51 7.83 -45.99
N ALA A 480 -25.84 6.79 -46.50
CA ALA A 480 -26.02 6.33 -47.88
C ALA A 480 -27.40 5.67 -48.10
N GLU A 481 -27.91 4.93 -47.12
CA GLU A 481 -29.25 4.32 -47.17
C GLU A 481 -30.37 5.36 -47.04
N THR A 482 -30.16 6.42 -46.25
CA THR A 482 -31.14 7.52 -46.12
C THR A 482 -31.12 8.50 -47.29
N SER A 483 -30.04 8.55 -48.06
CA SER A 483 -29.94 9.32 -49.32
C SER A 483 -30.37 8.54 -50.57
N GLY A 484 -30.81 7.29 -50.41
CA GLY A 484 -31.34 6.44 -51.47
C GLY A 484 -32.73 6.86 -51.98
N ALA A 485 -32.81 7.98 -52.69
CA ALA A 485 -33.84 8.23 -53.70
C ALA A 485 -33.27 7.86 -55.09
N GLU A 486 -33.96 6.98 -55.80
CA GLU A 486 -33.57 6.48 -57.13
C GLU A 486 -33.48 7.58 -58.22
N PRO A 487 -32.70 7.33 -59.30
CA PRO A 487 -32.24 8.36 -60.23
C PRO A 487 -33.31 8.69 -61.26
N THR A 488 -33.56 9.98 -61.49
CA THR A 488 -34.29 10.44 -62.68
C THR A 488 -33.31 10.97 -63.72
N ALA A 489 -33.31 10.29 -64.87
CA ALA A 489 -32.67 10.75 -66.08
C ALA A 489 -33.54 11.83 -66.73
N GLU A 490 -33.02 13.05 -66.90
CA GLU A 490 -33.22 13.85 -68.13
C GLU A 490 -32.32 15.11 -68.22
N ALA A 491 -31.56 15.14 -69.32
CA ALA A 491 -31.20 16.27 -70.19
C ALA A 491 -30.48 17.56 -69.70
N ALA A 492 -29.19 17.62 -70.06
CA ALA A 492 -28.53 18.62 -70.92
C ALA A 492 -28.51 20.13 -70.56
N GLY A 493 -27.29 20.69 -70.42
CA GLY A 493 -27.08 22.14 -70.55
C GLY A 493 -25.72 22.71 -70.14
N ALA A 494 -24.68 22.44 -70.93
CA ALA A 494 -23.53 23.33 -71.26
C ALA A 494 -22.46 23.77 -70.22
N SER A 495 -21.22 23.65 -70.71
CA SER A 495 -19.95 24.40 -70.47
C SER A 495 -19.13 24.20 -69.20
N ASP A 496 -18.05 23.41 -69.37
CA ASP A 496 -16.70 23.53 -68.76
C ASP A 496 -16.05 24.90 -69.14
N PRO A 497 -14.96 25.43 -68.52
CA PRO A 497 -13.88 24.65 -67.88
C PRO A 497 -13.15 25.23 -66.65
N ALA A 498 -12.30 24.35 -66.08
CA ALA A 498 -11.03 24.63 -65.40
C ALA A 498 -11.05 25.26 -63.99
N ASN A 499 -10.45 24.59 -63.00
CA ASN A 499 -9.05 24.85 -62.63
C ASN A 499 -8.55 23.87 -61.55
N GLN A 500 -7.34 23.36 -61.75
CA GLN A 500 -6.52 22.69 -60.75
C GLN A 500 -5.76 23.73 -59.89
N PRO A 501 -5.06 23.34 -58.81
CA PRO A 501 -4.81 24.14 -57.62
C PRO A 501 -3.57 25.04 -57.75
N PRO A 502 -3.21 25.76 -56.67
CA PRO A 502 -1.78 25.78 -56.35
C PRO A 502 -1.47 25.52 -54.87
N ALA A 503 -0.34 24.85 -54.71
CA ALA A 503 0.41 24.65 -53.49
C ALA A 503 1.36 25.86 -53.22
N THR A 504 1.90 25.89 -52.00
CA THR A 504 3.23 26.44 -51.60
C THR A 504 3.47 27.94 -51.82
N ASP A 505 4.07 28.73 -50.92
CA ASP A 505 5.24 28.50 -50.08
C ASP A 505 5.48 29.71 -49.14
N THR A 506 6.17 29.49 -48.01
CA THR A 506 7.15 30.35 -47.28
C THR A 506 6.86 31.87 -47.03
N GLU A 507 7.29 32.57 -45.96
CA GLU A 507 8.42 32.46 -45.05
C GLU A 507 8.29 33.51 -43.90
N THR A 508 8.96 33.22 -42.77
CA THR A 508 9.66 34.11 -41.81
C THR A 508 8.95 35.12 -40.86
N ALA A 509 8.99 34.73 -39.56
CA ALA A 509 9.66 35.37 -38.42
C ALA A 509 9.31 36.81 -37.98
N THR A 510 8.87 36.99 -36.72
CA THR A 510 9.68 37.48 -35.57
C THR A 510 8.81 37.71 -34.31
N GLU A 511 9.28 37.25 -33.14
CA GLU A 511 8.86 37.71 -31.81
C GLU A 511 9.42 39.11 -31.51
N PRO A 512 8.83 39.91 -30.59
CA PRO A 512 9.26 39.88 -29.18
C PRO A 512 8.15 40.09 -28.12
N LYS A 513 8.48 39.67 -26.89
CA LYS A 513 7.79 39.85 -25.59
C LYS A 513 8.41 41.09 -24.84
N PRO A 514 8.13 41.32 -23.55
CA PRO A 514 7.03 42.04 -22.87
C PRO A 514 7.45 43.43 -22.28
N ASP A 515 6.52 44.20 -21.70
CA ASP A 515 6.56 44.72 -20.30
C ASP A 515 5.66 45.96 -20.05
N ALA A 516 4.84 45.80 -18.99
CA ALA A 516 4.52 46.67 -17.85
C ALA A 516 4.26 48.20 -17.92
N GLU A 517 3.26 48.58 -17.10
CA GLU A 517 3.15 49.75 -16.18
C GLU A 517 2.02 50.79 -16.38
N SER A 518 1.19 50.86 -15.32
CA SER A 518 0.62 52.06 -14.65
C SER A 518 -0.56 52.78 -15.34
N ASN A 519 -1.54 53.41 -14.68
CA ASN A 519 -1.88 53.65 -13.27
C ASN A 519 -3.30 54.29 -13.18
N GLU A 520 -3.82 54.40 -11.95
CA GLU A 520 -4.89 55.33 -11.47
C GLU A 520 -6.37 55.05 -11.85
N ALA A 521 -7.41 55.29 -11.01
CA ALA A 521 -7.58 55.62 -9.59
C ALA A 521 -9.11 55.66 -9.25
N ALA A 522 -9.42 55.66 -7.94
CA ALA A 522 -10.69 56.04 -7.25
C ALA A 522 -11.86 55.02 -7.27
N ASP A 523 -12.63 54.77 -6.21
CA ASP A 523 -12.85 55.51 -4.96
C ASP A 523 -13.43 54.60 -3.84
N SER A 524 -13.15 55.02 -2.60
CA SER A 524 -13.73 54.79 -1.25
C SER A 524 -15.03 53.99 -1.02
N ALA A 525 -15.42 53.56 0.19
CA ALA A 525 -14.83 53.29 1.51
C ALA A 525 -15.99 52.86 2.46
N ALA A 526 -15.64 52.27 3.60
CA ALA A 526 -16.31 52.30 4.93
C ALA A 526 -16.71 50.92 5.49
N LYS A 527 -16.52 50.58 6.77
CA LYS A 527 -15.67 51.08 7.88
C LYS A 527 -15.90 50.08 9.04
N SER A 528 -14.83 49.51 9.59
CA SER A 528 -14.83 48.94 10.95
C SER A 528 -14.49 50.05 11.96
N PRO A 529 -14.79 49.91 13.26
CA PRO A 529 -14.13 50.67 14.30
C PRO A 529 -13.09 49.84 15.06
N GLU A 530 -11.97 50.52 15.33
CA GLU A 530 -10.84 50.16 16.17
C GLU A 530 -11.07 50.48 17.65
N ASN A 531 -10.23 49.90 18.51
CA ASN A 531 -9.41 50.56 19.55
C ASN A 531 -8.51 49.48 20.20
N GLY A 532 -7.22 49.62 20.48
CA GLY A 532 -6.30 50.77 20.44
C GLY A 532 -5.38 50.76 21.69
N GLY A 533 -4.06 50.90 21.48
CA GLY A 533 -3.02 51.33 22.45
C GLY A 533 -2.24 50.22 23.19
N ASP A 534 -0.92 50.30 23.42
CA ASP A 534 0.08 51.35 23.14
C ASP A 534 1.53 50.81 23.29
N THR A 535 2.43 51.41 22.50
CA THR A 535 3.89 51.69 22.59
C THR A 535 4.86 50.94 23.52
N ASP A 536 6.03 50.54 22.98
CA ASP A 536 7.30 51.25 23.24
C ASP A 536 8.47 50.77 22.36
N SER A 537 9.35 51.72 22.03
CA SER A 537 10.52 51.66 21.14
C SER A 537 11.84 51.59 21.93
N GLU A 538 12.89 50.90 21.44
CA GLU A 538 14.27 51.36 21.61
C GLU A 538 15.30 50.68 20.66
N SER A 539 15.97 51.55 19.90
CA SER A 539 17.33 51.57 19.32
C SER A 539 18.31 50.38 19.28
N LYS A 540 18.92 50.28 18.09
CA LYS A 540 20.18 49.61 17.68
C LYS A 540 21.44 50.32 18.24
N PRO A 541 22.63 49.68 18.19
CA PRO A 541 23.72 50.32 17.46
C PRO A 541 24.54 49.40 16.54
N ASP A 542 25.21 50.04 15.58
CA ASP A 542 26.24 49.52 14.67
C ASP A 542 27.54 49.14 15.40
N GLU A 543 28.27 48.16 14.86
CA GLU A 543 29.73 48.27 14.76
C GLU A 543 30.29 47.45 13.58
N THR A 544 31.10 48.14 12.79
CA THR A 544 31.92 47.70 11.66
C THR A 544 33.16 46.94 12.10
N ASN A 545 33.59 45.89 11.39
CA ASN A 545 35.01 45.79 11.00
C ASN A 545 35.27 44.91 9.77
N LYS A 546 36.20 45.40 8.94
CA LYS A 546 36.86 44.77 7.80
C LYS A 546 37.98 43.85 8.27
N ASP A 547 38.28 42.81 7.48
CA ASP A 547 39.62 42.37 7.02
C ASP A 547 39.52 40.90 6.56
N SER A 548 39.56 40.59 5.27
CA SER A 548 40.75 40.50 4.39
C SER A 548 41.76 39.44 4.85
N ALA A 549 41.72 38.25 4.23
CA ALA A 549 42.88 37.53 3.66
C ALA A 549 42.63 36.00 3.53
N ALA A 550 42.52 35.52 2.29
CA ALA A 550 43.06 34.21 1.90
C ALA A 550 44.60 34.33 1.82
N PRO A 551 45.39 33.23 1.89
CA PRO A 551 45.58 32.41 0.69
C PRO A 551 45.93 30.91 0.89
N GLU A 552 45.85 30.20 -0.24
CA GLU A 552 46.78 29.16 -0.73
C GLU A 552 46.82 27.75 -0.13
N THR A 553 46.17 26.86 -0.88
CA THR A 553 46.72 25.61 -1.47
C THR A 553 48.19 25.30 -1.23
N THR A 554 48.48 24.09 -0.73
CA THR A 554 49.68 23.32 -1.11
C THR A 554 49.42 21.82 -0.96
N THR A 555 49.49 21.10 -2.08
CA THR A 555 49.77 19.67 -2.18
C THR A 555 51.27 19.44 -2.10
N PRO A 556 51.74 18.26 -1.65
CA PRO A 556 52.53 17.39 -2.54
C PRO A 556 52.12 15.91 -2.40
N ALA A 557 52.01 15.11 -3.47
CA ALA A 557 53.09 14.30 -4.09
C ALA A 557 53.98 13.63 -3.02
N GLY A 558 54.13 12.30 -2.91
CA GLY A 558 54.08 11.24 -3.89
C GLY A 558 55.47 10.58 -3.93
N GLU A 559 55.62 9.41 -3.29
CA GLU A 559 56.74 8.43 -3.36
C GLU A 559 56.30 7.27 -2.43
N GLY A 560 56.25 5.98 -2.76
CA GLY A 560 56.96 5.21 -3.77
C GLY A 560 57.82 4.16 -3.06
N SER A 561 57.50 2.87 -3.26
CA SER A 561 58.36 1.66 -3.09
C SER A 561 58.03 0.69 -1.94
N THR A 562 57.29 -0.37 -2.32
CA THR A 562 57.63 -1.81 -2.21
C THR A 562 58.77 -2.27 -1.28
N GLU A 563 58.52 -3.27 -0.43
CA GLU A 563 58.97 -4.68 -0.62
C GLU A 563 58.56 -5.63 0.54
N ASN A 564 58.02 -6.79 0.12
CA ASN A 564 58.22 -8.17 0.60
C ASN A 564 58.03 -8.58 2.08
N GLY A 565 56.99 -9.42 2.30
CA GLY A 565 57.20 -10.87 2.36
C GLY A 565 57.26 -11.55 3.74
N SER A 566 56.14 -12.14 4.17
CA SER A 566 55.98 -13.56 4.59
C SER A 566 54.51 -13.86 4.83
#